data_AF-A0A7S0LEP6-F1
#
_entry.id   AF-A0A7S0LEP6-F1
#
_cell.length_a   1.000
_cell.length_b   1.000
_cell.length_c   1.000
_cell.angle_alpha   90.00
_cell.angle_beta   90.00
_cell.angle_gamma   90.00
#
_symmetry.space_group_name_H-M   'P 1'
#
loop_
_entity.id
_entity.type
_entity.pdbx_description
1 polymer ?
#
loop_
_entity_poly.entity_id
_entity_poly.type
_entity_poly.pdbx_seq_one_letter_code
_entity_poly.pdbx_strand_id
1 'polypeptide(L)'
;ARPRALAASAAHCFSCGSSEDSSRELPVPMVFSVDATSVDGPWRARISTLIARHGCTAAYLDVGTNVGVQIRKLFEPYRFEGASVLPLFSEVLGEDRCRVCAVGIEPNPRHAQRLDQLEDRLTLAGFGVIVLRGAATLSSSAVQLALPAKGWREGIDLDARVGTLESPQQRNAFFSSGAKLVNVMGFDLAAIIRHVHSQLPPPRRLLMKLDVEGHEYALLPRLLETRALCLPTMLFLEWHPHSTALPSSEVGAVTRLTRSALGSATCPTRLSKLDDESFMHGAGPWPAQRICGKGGTLAQVSSDKPAADDSTRRAFEQRQLGFCAETLYPPREGDCLRGLSGAWNPRRHNLTSLYDCAGMCRKRCPACNYVSFRSNDCSWFRDCSLPLQQKPSGYVTIAVNSRRMRAR
;
A
#
# COMPACT_ATOMS: atom_id res chain seq x y z
N ALA A 1 -4.80 -69.85 -50.12
CA ALA A 1 -4.38 -69.32 -51.44
C ALA A 1 -3.39 -68.18 -51.22
N ARG A 2 -2.16 -68.29 -51.72
CA ARG A 2 -1.25 -67.15 -51.95
C ARG A 2 -1.84 -66.29 -53.09
N PRO A 3 -1.59 -64.96 -53.19
CA PRO A 3 -0.27 -64.43 -53.56
C PRO A 3 0.08 -63.04 -52.94
N ARG A 4 1.36 -62.82 -52.60
CA ARG A 4 2.47 -62.18 -53.35
C ARG A 4 2.51 -60.65 -53.28
N ALA A 5 3.62 -60.18 -52.73
CA ALA A 5 4.26 -58.90 -52.98
C ALA A 5 4.67 -58.72 -54.45
N LEU A 6 4.94 -57.47 -54.86
CA LEU A 6 5.99 -56.98 -55.76
C LEU A 6 5.70 -55.48 -56.01
N ALA A 7 6.62 -54.58 -55.65
CA ALA A 7 7.69 -54.00 -56.49
C ALA A 7 7.27 -52.58 -56.94
N ALA A 8 7.95 -51.50 -56.53
CA ALA A 8 9.32 -51.07 -56.85
C ALA A 8 9.41 -50.22 -58.12
N SER A 9 10.30 -49.21 -58.01
CA SER A 9 10.90 -48.38 -59.06
C SER A 9 10.02 -47.33 -59.72
N ALA A 10 10.52 -46.18 -60.14
CA ALA A 10 11.78 -45.45 -59.96
C ALA A 10 11.65 -44.20 -60.86
N ALA A 11 12.51 -43.22 -60.62
CA ALA A 11 13.31 -42.53 -61.64
C ALA A 11 13.04 -41.03 -61.86
N HIS A 12 14.16 -40.31 -61.65
CA HIS A 12 14.71 -39.18 -62.41
C HIS A 12 14.19 -37.78 -62.03
N CYS A 13 14.96 -37.00 -61.29
CA CYS A 13 16.14 -36.21 -61.71
C CYS A 13 15.81 -35.19 -62.81
N PHE A 14 15.79 -33.89 -62.45
CA PHE A 14 16.56 -32.88 -63.19
C PHE A 14 16.87 -31.68 -62.29
N SER A 15 18.04 -31.10 -62.55
CA SER A 15 18.79 -30.19 -61.72
C SER A 15 18.67 -28.72 -62.17
N CYS A 16 19.11 -27.83 -61.29
CA CYS A 16 19.76 -26.51 -61.50
C CYS A 16 18.93 -25.22 -61.55
N GLY A 17 19.38 -24.26 -60.71
CA GLY A 17 19.49 -22.83 -61.03
C GLY A 17 18.46 -21.93 -60.34
N SER A 18 18.73 -21.39 -59.15
CA SER A 18 19.44 -20.12 -58.88
C SER A 18 18.55 -18.87 -59.03
N SER A 19 18.20 -18.23 -57.92
CA SER A 19 18.57 -16.84 -57.62
C SER A 19 17.99 -16.40 -56.28
N GLU A 20 18.84 -15.70 -55.52
CA GLU A 20 18.55 -14.99 -54.29
C GLU A 20 17.45 -13.94 -54.51
N ASP A 21 16.52 -13.79 -53.57
CA ASP A 21 16.02 -12.46 -53.24
C ASP A 21 15.74 -12.36 -51.74
N SER A 22 16.39 -11.37 -51.14
CA SER A 22 16.31 -11.03 -49.74
C SER A 22 15.08 -10.15 -49.51
N SER A 23 14.11 -10.64 -48.76
CA SER A 23 13.11 -9.75 -48.14
C SER A 23 13.14 -9.95 -46.63
N ARG A 24 13.67 -8.92 -45.98
CA ARG A 24 13.62 -8.71 -44.53
C ARG A 24 12.17 -8.54 -44.11
N GLU A 25 11.56 -9.57 -43.54
CA GLU A 25 10.34 -9.40 -42.76
C GLU A 25 10.70 -8.74 -41.42
N LEU A 26 10.25 -7.51 -41.25
CA LEU A 26 10.23 -6.81 -39.96
C LEU A 26 9.25 -7.55 -39.03
N PRO A 27 9.59 -7.77 -37.74
CA PRO A 27 8.67 -8.39 -36.82
C PRO A 27 7.48 -7.45 -36.56
N VAL A 28 6.30 -7.93 -36.94
CA VAL A 28 5.01 -7.31 -36.61
C VAL A 28 4.90 -7.26 -35.08
N PRO A 29 4.60 -6.09 -34.46
CA PRO A 29 4.40 -6.03 -33.03
C PRO A 29 3.17 -6.87 -32.67
N MET A 30 3.36 -7.91 -31.86
CA MET A 30 2.26 -8.63 -31.21
C MET A 30 1.51 -7.65 -30.31
N VAL A 31 0.41 -7.12 -30.82
CA VAL A 31 -0.62 -6.47 -30.02
C VAL A 31 -1.29 -7.57 -29.21
N PHE A 32 -0.95 -7.66 -27.93
CA PHE A 32 -1.70 -8.48 -26.98
C PHE A 32 -3.12 -7.94 -26.90
N SER A 33 -4.07 -8.68 -27.48
CA SER A 33 -5.49 -8.46 -27.26
C SER A 33 -5.77 -8.76 -25.79
N VAL A 34 -5.98 -7.72 -24.99
CA VAL A 34 -6.46 -7.85 -23.61
C VAL A 34 -7.93 -8.22 -23.69
N ASP A 35 -8.25 -9.46 -23.33
CA ASP A 35 -9.62 -9.93 -23.17
C ASP A 35 -10.27 -9.18 -21.99
N ALA A 36 -10.93 -8.07 -22.29
CA ALA A 36 -11.60 -7.18 -21.34
C ALA A 36 -12.86 -7.80 -20.71
N THR A 37 -13.18 -9.05 -21.06
CA THR A 37 -14.30 -9.84 -20.54
C THR A 37 -13.92 -10.74 -19.36
N SER A 38 -12.62 -10.92 -19.10
CA SER A 38 -12.17 -11.66 -17.92
C SER A 38 -12.27 -10.79 -16.67
N VAL A 39 -12.79 -11.35 -15.58
CA VAL A 39 -12.79 -10.73 -14.23
C VAL A 39 -11.35 -10.35 -13.80
N ASP A 40 -10.36 -10.98 -14.41
CA ASP A 40 -8.94 -10.75 -14.21
C ASP A 40 -8.35 -9.55 -14.99
N GLY A 41 -9.01 -9.09 -16.06
CA GLY A 41 -8.49 -8.06 -16.96
C GLY A 41 -8.13 -6.74 -16.27
N PRO A 42 -9.01 -6.16 -15.42
CA PRO A 42 -8.77 -4.84 -14.83
C PRO A 42 -7.54 -4.77 -13.92
N TRP A 43 -7.33 -5.76 -13.04
CA TRP A 43 -6.19 -5.72 -12.12
C TRP A 43 -4.86 -6.02 -12.83
N ARG A 44 -4.86 -6.91 -13.83
CA ARG A 44 -3.67 -7.21 -14.65
C ARG A 44 -3.17 -5.96 -15.36
N ALA A 45 -4.09 -5.23 -16.00
CA ALA A 45 -3.78 -3.99 -16.69
C ALA A 45 -3.19 -2.95 -15.73
N ARG A 46 -3.80 -2.75 -14.54
CA ARG A 46 -3.27 -1.84 -13.50
C ARG A 46 -1.84 -2.18 -13.10
N ILE A 47 -1.53 -3.45 -12.84
CA ILE A 47 -0.17 -3.90 -12.47
C ILE A 47 0.82 -3.67 -13.62
N SER A 48 0.46 -4.04 -14.84
CA SER A 48 1.33 -3.84 -16.01
C SER A 48 1.60 -2.36 -16.26
N THR A 49 0.59 -1.51 -16.18
CA THR A 49 0.75 -0.06 -16.28
C THR A 49 1.62 0.50 -15.16
N LEU A 50 1.44 0.03 -13.92
CA LEU A 50 2.28 0.44 -12.78
C LEU A 50 3.76 0.16 -13.05
N ILE A 51 4.10 -1.08 -13.39
CA ILE A 51 5.48 -1.51 -13.60
C ILE A 51 6.12 -0.77 -14.77
N ALA A 52 5.39 -0.65 -15.89
CA ALA A 52 5.88 0.05 -17.08
C ALA A 52 6.09 1.55 -16.82
N ARG A 53 5.11 2.22 -16.21
CA ARG A 53 5.14 3.67 -15.95
C ARG A 53 6.28 4.09 -15.03
N HIS A 54 6.62 3.24 -14.04
CA HIS A 54 7.65 3.54 -13.05
C HIS A 54 8.99 2.85 -13.36
N GLY A 55 9.11 2.12 -14.47
CA GLY A 55 10.36 1.46 -14.88
C GLY A 55 10.91 0.50 -13.81
N CYS A 56 10.00 -0.22 -13.15
CA CYS A 56 10.30 -1.00 -11.97
C CYS A 56 11.22 -2.19 -12.27
N THR A 57 12.25 -2.35 -11.43
CA THR A 57 13.23 -3.45 -11.51
C THR A 57 13.02 -4.50 -10.42
N ALA A 58 12.22 -4.16 -9.42
CA ALA A 58 11.83 -5.02 -8.33
C ALA A 58 10.40 -4.68 -7.89
N ALA A 59 9.74 -5.60 -7.22
CA ALA A 59 8.42 -5.36 -6.64
C ALA A 59 8.28 -5.89 -5.22
N TYR A 60 7.43 -5.22 -4.45
CA TYR A 60 6.92 -5.66 -3.16
C TYR A 60 5.44 -6.00 -3.30
N LEU A 61 5.06 -7.22 -2.94
CA LEU A 61 3.68 -7.69 -2.89
C LEU A 61 3.25 -7.81 -1.42
N ASP A 62 2.38 -6.91 -0.98
CA ASP A 62 1.92 -6.80 0.40
C ASP A 62 0.51 -7.37 0.55
N VAL A 63 0.41 -8.65 0.90
CA VAL A 63 -0.87 -9.35 1.04
C VAL A 63 -1.33 -9.25 2.49
N GLY A 64 -2.46 -8.55 2.70
CA GLY A 64 -2.88 -8.04 4.01
C GLY A 64 -2.13 -6.76 4.36
N THR A 65 -2.25 -5.75 3.49
CA THR A 65 -1.57 -4.47 3.69
C THR A 65 -2.16 -3.67 4.85
N ASN A 66 -3.39 -4.01 5.28
CA ASN A 66 -4.08 -3.37 6.39
C ASN A 66 -4.20 -1.86 6.15
N VAL A 67 -3.77 -1.01 7.08
CA VAL A 67 -3.70 0.45 6.90
C VAL A 67 -2.51 0.94 6.04
N GLY A 68 -1.72 0.00 5.49
CA GLY A 68 -0.62 0.22 4.55
C GLY A 68 0.70 0.69 5.17
N VAL A 69 0.90 0.41 6.46
CA VAL A 69 2.14 0.81 7.17
C VAL A 69 3.38 0.14 6.56
N GLN A 70 3.30 -1.13 6.15
CA GLN A 70 4.43 -1.83 5.52
C GLN A 70 4.86 -1.17 4.19
N ILE A 71 3.91 -0.77 3.35
CA ILE A 71 4.20 0.00 2.13
C ILE A 71 4.84 1.36 2.46
N ARG A 72 4.43 2.02 3.56
CA ARG A 72 5.10 3.24 4.00
C ARG A 72 6.53 2.98 4.49
N LYS A 73 6.77 1.90 5.22
CA LYS A 73 8.13 1.49 5.65
C LYS A 73 9.05 1.28 4.44
N LEU A 74 8.51 0.71 3.36
CA LEU A 74 9.25 0.52 2.11
C LEU A 74 9.72 1.85 1.49
N PHE A 75 8.84 2.85 1.39
CA PHE A 75 9.12 4.08 0.64
C PHE A 75 9.57 5.28 1.49
N GLU A 76 9.29 5.26 2.79
CA GLU A 76 9.65 6.30 3.75
C GLU A 76 10.48 5.72 4.92
N PRO A 77 11.55 4.93 4.69
CA PRO A 77 12.27 4.22 5.76
C PRO A 77 12.81 5.16 6.86
N TYR A 78 13.15 6.39 6.51
CA TYR A 78 13.58 7.46 7.42
C TYR A 78 12.51 7.87 8.46
N ARG A 79 11.25 7.48 8.27
CA ARG A 79 10.17 7.71 9.26
C ARG A 79 9.96 6.53 10.20
N PHE A 80 10.52 5.38 9.88
CA PHE A 80 10.33 4.12 10.58
C PHE A 80 11.67 3.57 11.05
N GLU A 81 12.56 4.46 11.49
CA GLU A 81 13.89 4.07 11.97
C GLU A 81 13.78 2.98 13.04
N GLY A 82 14.59 1.92 12.88
CA GLY A 82 14.55 0.75 13.76
C GLY A 82 13.46 -0.27 13.46
N ALA A 83 12.57 -0.05 12.49
CA ALA A 83 11.64 -1.08 12.04
C ALA A 83 12.40 -2.30 11.49
N SER A 84 12.04 -3.48 11.98
CA SER A 84 12.76 -4.73 11.74
C SER A 84 12.64 -5.24 10.29
N VAL A 85 11.68 -4.73 9.52
CA VAL A 85 11.53 -5.02 8.08
C VAL A 85 12.54 -4.29 7.19
N LEU A 86 13.09 -3.16 7.65
CA LEU A 86 13.94 -2.30 6.80
C LEU A 86 15.17 -3.04 6.24
N PRO A 87 15.93 -3.83 7.02
CA PRO A 87 17.07 -4.59 6.50
C PRO A 87 16.67 -5.54 5.37
N LEU A 88 15.49 -6.16 5.46
CA LEU A 88 15.02 -7.12 4.46
C LEU A 88 14.56 -6.43 3.18
N PHE A 89 13.94 -5.25 3.30
CA PHE A 89 13.70 -4.41 2.14
C PHE A 89 15.00 -4.06 1.44
N SER A 90 16.04 -3.65 2.17
CA SER A 90 17.33 -3.29 1.59
C SER A 90 18.02 -4.48 0.92
N GLU A 91 18.01 -5.64 1.58
CA GLU A 91 18.61 -6.86 1.06
C GLU A 91 17.98 -7.31 -0.27
N VAL A 92 16.65 -7.35 -0.35
CA VAL A 92 15.95 -7.94 -1.50
C VAL A 92 15.67 -6.93 -2.60
N LEU A 93 15.34 -5.70 -2.25
CA LEU A 93 14.85 -4.70 -3.20
C LEU A 93 15.88 -3.58 -3.47
N GLY A 94 16.96 -3.52 -2.70
CA GLY A 94 18.01 -2.50 -2.79
C GLY A 94 17.63 -1.17 -2.14
N GLU A 95 18.61 -0.28 -1.93
CA GLU A 95 18.38 1.01 -1.26
C GLU A 95 17.55 2.00 -2.09
N ASP A 96 17.71 1.99 -3.43
CA ASP A 96 16.94 2.86 -4.33
C ASP A 96 15.51 2.33 -4.53
N ARG A 97 14.56 2.96 -3.84
CA ARG A 97 13.14 2.61 -3.90
C ARG A 97 12.39 3.24 -5.07
N CYS A 98 13.00 4.15 -5.82
CA CYS A 98 12.33 4.81 -6.93
C CYS A 98 12.04 3.89 -8.11
N ARG A 99 12.73 2.75 -8.18
CA ARG A 99 12.51 1.69 -9.17
C ARG A 99 11.89 0.42 -8.57
N VAL A 100 11.27 0.55 -7.41
CA VAL A 100 10.50 -0.51 -6.75
C VAL A 100 9.02 -0.17 -6.87
N CYS A 101 8.23 -1.15 -7.30
CA CYS A 101 6.77 -1.04 -7.33
C CYS A 101 6.16 -1.82 -6.16
N ALA A 102 5.16 -1.25 -5.50
CA ALA A 102 4.38 -1.95 -4.47
C ALA A 102 2.97 -2.29 -4.99
N VAL A 103 2.54 -3.52 -4.75
CA VAL A 103 1.16 -3.97 -4.96
C VAL A 103 0.63 -4.45 -3.61
N GLY A 104 -0.29 -3.69 -3.02
CA GLY A 104 -1.00 -4.10 -1.81
C GLY A 104 -2.29 -4.85 -2.13
N ILE A 105 -2.73 -5.74 -1.24
CA ILE A 105 -4.04 -6.39 -1.27
C ILE A 105 -4.66 -6.23 0.12
N GLU A 106 -5.84 -5.60 0.20
CA GLU A 106 -6.57 -5.42 1.46
C GLU A 106 -8.09 -5.47 1.24
N PRO A 107 -8.79 -6.44 1.85
CA PRO A 107 -10.24 -6.56 1.70
C PRO A 107 -11.06 -5.64 2.60
N ASN A 108 -10.53 -5.17 3.73
CA ASN A 108 -11.31 -4.46 4.73
C ASN A 108 -11.76 -3.07 4.21
N PRO A 109 -13.07 -2.85 3.98
CA PRO A 109 -13.56 -1.58 3.45
C PRO A 109 -13.35 -0.42 4.44
N ARG A 110 -13.13 -0.69 5.73
CA ARG A 110 -12.82 0.34 6.73
C ARG A 110 -11.46 1.00 6.48
N HIS A 111 -10.55 0.35 5.76
CA HIS A 111 -9.23 0.91 5.42
C HIS A 111 -9.22 1.63 4.07
N ALA A 112 -10.28 1.48 3.25
CA ALA A 112 -10.30 1.94 1.86
C ALA A 112 -9.88 3.41 1.72
N GLN A 113 -10.50 4.33 2.47
CA GLN A 113 -10.19 5.76 2.41
C GLN A 113 -8.71 6.05 2.74
N ARG A 114 -8.17 5.38 3.76
CA ARG A 114 -6.80 5.59 4.22
C ARG A 114 -5.78 5.01 3.24
N LEU A 115 -6.14 3.94 2.55
CA LEU A 115 -5.31 3.34 1.51
C LEU A 115 -5.41 4.11 0.17
N ASP A 116 -6.55 4.73 -0.14
CA ASP A 116 -6.67 5.64 -1.29
C ASP A 116 -5.73 6.84 -1.09
N GLN A 117 -5.73 7.41 0.12
CA GLN A 117 -4.76 8.45 0.50
C GLN A 117 -3.31 7.96 0.40
N LEU A 118 -3.03 6.70 0.76
CA LEU A 118 -1.70 6.14 0.65
C LEU A 118 -1.25 6.05 -0.81
N GLU A 119 -2.08 5.48 -1.69
CA GLU A 119 -1.82 5.39 -3.13
C GLU A 119 -1.58 6.79 -3.71
N ASP A 120 -2.48 7.75 -3.45
CA ASP A 120 -2.40 9.10 -3.97
C ASP A 120 -1.11 9.80 -3.54
N ARG A 121 -0.79 9.75 -2.24
CA ARG A 121 0.34 10.50 -1.67
C ARG A 121 1.68 9.94 -2.12
N LEU A 122 1.82 8.62 -2.15
CA LEU A 122 3.05 7.97 -2.61
C LEU A 122 3.21 8.10 -4.13
N THR A 123 2.13 8.02 -4.90
CA THR A 123 2.15 8.28 -6.34
C THR A 123 2.55 9.72 -6.63
N LEU A 124 2.02 10.70 -5.89
CA LEU A 124 2.43 12.11 -5.98
C LEU A 124 3.91 12.29 -5.63
N ALA A 125 4.42 11.52 -4.65
CA ALA A 125 5.83 11.46 -4.30
C ALA A 125 6.71 10.78 -5.37
N GLY A 126 6.11 10.15 -6.39
CA GLY A 126 6.79 9.54 -7.52
C GLY A 126 6.99 8.03 -7.42
N PHE A 127 6.55 7.40 -6.33
CA PHE A 127 6.65 5.96 -6.15
C PHE A 127 5.59 5.20 -6.96
N GLY A 128 5.95 4.00 -7.41
CA GLY A 128 4.98 3.08 -8.00
C GLY A 128 4.26 2.33 -6.89
N VAL A 129 3.01 2.70 -6.60
CA VAL A 129 2.16 1.93 -5.69
C VAL A 129 0.76 1.76 -6.29
N ILE A 130 0.19 0.57 -6.11
CA ILE A 130 -1.26 0.37 -6.16
C ILE A 130 -1.69 -0.52 -4.99
N VAL A 131 -2.97 -0.42 -4.63
CA VAL A 131 -3.64 -1.33 -3.71
C VAL A 131 -4.89 -1.88 -4.38
N LEU A 132 -5.02 -3.21 -4.35
CA LEU A 132 -6.19 -3.93 -4.81
C LEU A 132 -7.16 -4.05 -3.63
N ARG A 133 -8.33 -3.41 -3.76
CA ARG A 133 -9.41 -3.41 -2.75
C ARG A 133 -10.17 -4.73 -2.83
N GLY A 134 -9.76 -5.70 -2.03
CA GLY A 134 -10.30 -7.05 -2.08
C GLY A 134 -9.39 -8.07 -1.40
N ALA A 135 -9.89 -9.30 -1.28
CA ALA A 135 -9.21 -10.37 -0.58
C ALA A 135 -8.27 -11.13 -1.51
N ALA A 136 -7.16 -11.62 -0.99
CA ALA A 136 -6.40 -12.67 -1.67
C ALA A 136 -7.11 -14.02 -1.48
N THR A 137 -7.43 -14.68 -2.60
CA THR A 137 -8.26 -15.90 -2.65
C THR A 137 -7.69 -16.91 -3.65
N LEU A 138 -8.35 -18.07 -3.77
CA LEU A 138 -7.98 -19.14 -4.69
C LEU A 138 -8.40 -18.87 -6.15
N SER A 139 -9.36 -17.96 -6.35
CA SER A 139 -9.90 -17.56 -7.64
C SER A 139 -10.44 -16.13 -7.58
N SER A 140 -10.47 -15.44 -8.72
CA SER A 140 -11.03 -14.09 -8.81
C SER A 140 -12.56 -14.12 -8.85
N SER A 141 -13.19 -13.98 -7.69
CA SER A 141 -14.65 -14.04 -7.52
C SER A 141 -15.09 -13.29 -6.27
N ALA A 142 -16.37 -12.94 -6.16
CA ALA A 142 -16.88 -12.33 -4.93
C ALA A 142 -16.81 -13.31 -3.75
N VAL A 143 -16.30 -12.84 -2.62
CA VAL A 143 -16.18 -13.62 -1.38
C VAL A 143 -16.76 -12.86 -0.19
N GLN A 144 -17.10 -13.59 0.87
CA GLN A 144 -17.56 -13.01 2.13
C GLN A 144 -16.37 -12.73 3.05
N LEU A 145 -16.31 -11.49 3.52
CA LEU A 145 -15.36 -11.03 4.52
C LEU A 145 -16.08 -10.86 5.86
N ALA A 146 -15.52 -11.46 6.90
CA ALA A 146 -15.94 -11.28 8.27
C ALA A 146 -15.26 -10.07 8.90
N LEU A 147 -16.05 -9.05 9.25
CA LEU A 147 -15.61 -7.84 9.96
C LEU A 147 -15.98 -7.93 11.44
N PRO A 148 -15.03 -7.90 12.37
CA PRO A 148 -15.34 -7.95 13.79
C PRO A 148 -16.10 -6.69 14.27
N ALA A 149 -16.92 -6.86 15.31
CA ALA A 149 -17.70 -5.79 15.94
C ALA A 149 -16.86 -4.91 16.86
N LYS A 150 -15.95 -5.55 17.60
CA LYS A 150 -14.97 -4.95 18.51
C LYS A 150 -13.60 -5.14 17.89
N GLY A 151 -12.80 -4.09 17.87
CA GLY A 151 -11.55 -4.02 17.10
C GLY A 151 -11.32 -2.62 16.55
N TRP A 152 -12.41 -1.86 16.30
CA TRP A 152 -12.35 -0.44 15.96
C TRP A 152 -11.93 0.41 17.16
N ARG A 153 -10.65 0.39 17.49
CA ARG A 153 -10.00 1.41 18.33
C ARG A 153 -9.12 2.23 17.39
N GLU A 154 -9.37 3.53 17.33
CA GLU A 154 -8.51 4.49 16.63
C GLU A 154 -8.30 4.22 15.12
N GLY A 155 -9.26 3.56 14.45
CA GLY A 155 -9.26 3.41 12.99
C GLY A 155 -8.40 2.26 12.43
N ILE A 156 -7.97 1.33 13.27
CA ILE A 156 -7.22 0.13 12.88
C ILE A 156 -8.11 -1.09 13.15
N ASP A 157 -8.24 -1.98 12.18
CA ASP A 157 -9.07 -3.18 12.28
C ASP A 157 -8.34 -4.33 11.60
N LEU A 158 -7.61 -5.10 12.40
CA LEU A 158 -6.62 -6.07 11.91
C LEU A 158 -7.26 -7.42 11.62
N ASP A 159 -8.26 -7.85 12.42
CA ASP A 159 -8.75 -9.23 12.42
C ASP A 159 -9.79 -9.55 11.31
N ALA A 160 -9.81 -8.78 10.23
CA ALA A 160 -10.73 -9.00 9.12
C ALA A 160 -10.28 -10.21 8.28
N ARG A 161 -11.14 -11.22 8.15
CA ARG A 161 -10.76 -12.50 7.52
C ARG A 161 -11.77 -13.01 6.51
N VAL A 162 -11.26 -13.68 5.48
CA VAL A 162 -12.08 -14.43 4.51
C VAL A 162 -12.64 -15.65 5.23
N GLY A 163 -13.96 -15.83 5.18
CA GLY A 163 -14.58 -16.98 5.82
C GLY A 163 -15.98 -17.26 5.31
N THR A 164 -16.28 -18.54 5.15
CA THR A 164 -17.62 -19.09 5.15
C THR A 164 -18.00 -19.36 6.60
N LEU A 165 -19.09 -18.77 7.09
CA LEU A 165 -19.65 -19.20 8.38
C LEU A 165 -20.41 -20.50 8.13
N GLU A 166 -19.70 -21.63 8.19
CA GLU A 166 -20.22 -22.92 7.71
C GLU A 166 -21.26 -23.55 8.64
N SER A 167 -21.13 -23.35 9.96
CA SER A 167 -22.11 -23.89 10.92
C SER A 167 -23.10 -22.84 11.44
N PRO A 168 -24.37 -23.22 11.72
CA PRO A 168 -25.34 -22.37 12.40
C PRO A 168 -24.86 -21.86 13.77
N GLN A 169 -24.08 -22.65 14.53
CA GLN A 169 -23.52 -22.21 15.80
C GLN A 169 -22.45 -21.13 15.62
N GLN A 170 -21.56 -21.26 14.63
CA GLN A 170 -20.58 -20.21 14.29
C GLN A 170 -21.28 -18.94 13.81
N ARG A 171 -22.33 -19.07 12.98
CA ARG A 171 -23.15 -17.94 12.55
C ARG A 171 -23.76 -17.21 13.74
N ASN A 172 -24.42 -17.94 14.64
CA ASN A 172 -25.04 -17.34 15.81
C ASN A 172 -24.02 -16.68 16.73
N ALA A 173 -22.91 -17.36 17.06
CA ALA A 173 -21.85 -16.77 17.88
C ALA A 173 -21.21 -15.52 17.23
N PHE A 174 -21.00 -15.56 15.91
CA PHE A 174 -20.46 -14.45 15.13
C PHE A 174 -21.40 -13.23 15.13
N PHE A 175 -22.69 -13.42 14.83
CA PHE A 175 -23.65 -12.32 14.84
C PHE A 175 -23.97 -11.82 16.26
N SER A 176 -24.00 -12.71 17.26
CA SER A 176 -24.15 -12.32 18.68
C SER A 176 -22.97 -11.51 19.20
N SER A 177 -21.79 -11.61 18.57
CA SER A 177 -20.64 -10.73 18.86
C SER A 177 -20.76 -9.33 18.24
N GLY A 178 -21.73 -9.12 17.34
CA GLY A 178 -21.95 -7.88 16.57
C GLY A 178 -21.15 -7.81 15.26
N ALA A 179 -20.48 -8.89 14.87
CA ALA A 179 -19.64 -8.94 13.68
C ALA A 179 -20.50 -8.90 12.40
N LYS A 180 -19.94 -8.36 11.32
CA LYS A 180 -20.64 -8.13 10.04
C LYS A 180 -20.01 -8.95 8.93
N LEU A 181 -20.83 -9.50 8.05
CA LEU A 181 -20.38 -10.07 6.79
C LEU A 181 -20.54 -9.02 5.69
N VAL A 182 -19.51 -8.83 4.89
CA VAL A 182 -19.54 -7.95 3.72
C VAL A 182 -19.02 -8.71 2.51
N ASN A 183 -19.65 -8.50 1.35
CA ASN A 183 -19.15 -9.04 0.09
C ASN A 183 -18.02 -8.16 -0.42
N VAL A 184 -16.89 -8.78 -0.74
CA VAL A 184 -15.72 -8.11 -1.31
C VAL A 184 -15.26 -8.86 -2.55
N MET A 185 -14.51 -8.19 -3.41
CA MET A 185 -13.83 -8.86 -4.52
C MET A 185 -12.73 -9.76 -3.95
N GLY A 186 -12.69 -11.02 -4.37
CA GLY A 186 -11.55 -11.91 -4.19
C GLY A 186 -10.66 -11.88 -5.43
N PHE A 187 -9.36 -11.95 -5.26
CA PHE A 187 -8.37 -12.01 -6.33
C PHE A 187 -7.57 -13.31 -6.25
N ASP A 188 -7.43 -14.01 -7.38
CA ASP A 188 -6.54 -15.16 -7.48
C ASP A 188 -5.09 -14.74 -7.17
N LEU A 189 -4.62 -15.09 -5.98
CA LEU A 189 -3.29 -14.69 -5.52
C LEU A 189 -2.18 -15.36 -6.34
N ALA A 190 -2.37 -16.61 -6.76
CA ALA A 190 -1.39 -17.30 -7.60
C ALA A 190 -1.23 -16.59 -8.95
N ALA A 191 -2.36 -16.16 -9.54
CA ALA A 191 -2.37 -15.39 -10.77
C ALA A 191 -1.66 -14.03 -10.61
N ILE A 192 -1.90 -13.31 -9.51
CA ILE A 192 -1.23 -12.03 -9.23
C ILE A 192 0.28 -12.21 -9.09
N ILE A 193 0.74 -13.17 -8.28
CA ILE A 193 2.19 -13.40 -8.06
C ILE A 193 2.88 -13.69 -9.40
N ARG A 194 2.30 -14.60 -10.20
CA ARG A 194 2.84 -14.95 -11.52
C ARG A 194 2.87 -13.74 -12.46
N HIS A 195 1.80 -12.95 -12.46
CA HIS A 195 1.71 -11.74 -13.27
C HIS A 195 2.78 -10.73 -12.88
N VAL A 196 2.84 -10.30 -11.60
CA VAL A 196 3.86 -9.36 -11.09
C VAL A 196 5.27 -9.86 -11.44
N HIS A 197 5.59 -11.10 -11.12
CA HIS A 197 6.90 -11.68 -11.40
C HIS A 197 7.25 -11.66 -12.90
N SER A 198 6.30 -12.02 -13.77
CA SER A 198 6.51 -12.01 -15.24
C SER A 198 6.82 -10.63 -15.81
N GLN A 199 6.30 -9.57 -15.21
CA GLN A 199 6.48 -8.19 -15.66
C GLN A 199 7.82 -7.60 -15.24
N LEU A 200 8.54 -8.24 -14.30
CA LEU A 200 9.84 -7.75 -13.83
C LEU A 200 10.98 -8.19 -14.77
N PRO A 201 11.99 -7.32 -14.98
CA PRO A 201 13.20 -7.69 -15.70
C PRO A 201 14.07 -8.66 -14.88
N PRO A 202 14.91 -9.49 -15.52
CA PRO A 202 15.94 -10.26 -14.82
C PRO A 202 17.05 -9.36 -14.21
N PRO A 203 17.62 -9.74 -13.04
CA PRO A 203 17.12 -10.75 -12.13
C PRO A 203 15.82 -10.28 -11.46
N ARG A 204 14.81 -11.16 -11.43
CA ARG A 204 13.47 -10.83 -10.94
C ARG A 204 13.46 -10.79 -9.42
N ARG A 205 13.52 -9.58 -8.87
CA ARG A 205 13.46 -9.34 -7.42
C ARG A 205 12.02 -9.08 -7.01
N LEU A 206 11.40 -10.09 -6.42
CA LEU A 206 10.05 -10.01 -5.87
C LEU A 206 10.11 -10.32 -4.38
N LEU A 207 9.70 -9.37 -3.56
CA LEU A 207 9.53 -9.55 -2.14
C LEU A 207 8.03 -9.66 -1.83
N MET A 208 7.65 -10.60 -0.98
CA MET A 208 6.24 -10.82 -0.67
C MET A 208 6.02 -10.93 0.83
N LYS A 209 4.99 -10.26 1.37
CA LYS A 209 4.39 -10.52 2.68
C LYS A 209 3.08 -11.28 2.47
N LEU A 210 2.83 -12.29 3.30
CA LEU A 210 1.56 -12.99 3.41
C LEU A 210 1.13 -13.04 4.86
N ASP A 211 0.10 -12.27 5.17
CA ASP A 211 -0.54 -12.16 6.48
C ASP A 211 -2.01 -11.80 6.20
N VAL A 212 -2.90 -12.78 6.29
CA VAL A 212 -4.32 -12.68 5.90
C VAL A 212 -5.22 -13.40 6.91
N GLU A 213 -4.84 -13.36 8.17
CA GLU A 213 -5.69 -13.71 9.31
C GLU A 213 -6.32 -15.11 9.22
N GLY A 214 -5.52 -16.12 8.86
CA GLY A 214 -5.91 -17.53 8.84
C GLY A 214 -6.20 -18.08 7.44
N HIS A 215 -6.41 -17.21 6.44
CA HIS A 215 -6.64 -17.65 5.06
C HIS A 215 -5.34 -18.19 4.39
N GLU A 216 -4.18 -18.08 5.04
CA GLU A 216 -2.92 -18.65 4.56
C GLU A 216 -3.05 -20.15 4.35
N TYR A 217 -3.79 -20.85 5.21
CA TYR A 217 -3.94 -22.30 5.11
C TYR A 217 -4.74 -22.76 3.90
N ALA A 218 -5.60 -21.91 3.35
CA ALA A 218 -6.26 -22.17 2.08
C ALA A 218 -5.34 -21.80 0.89
N LEU A 219 -4.64 -20.66 0.99
CA LEU A 219 -3.79 -20.13 -0.08
C LEU A 219 -2.54 -20.97 -0.32
N LEU A 220 -1.81 -21.34 0.74
CA LEU A 220 -0.50 -21.98 0.64
C LEU A 220 -0.51 -23.27 -0.18
N PRO A 221 -1.45 -24.22 0.00
CA PRO A 221 -1.55 -25.40 -0.86
C PRO A 221 -1.68 -25.03 -2.34
N ARG A 222 -2.54 -24.06 -2.67
CA ARG A 222 -2.74 -23.59 -4.05
C ARG A 222 -1.50 -22.90 -4.62
N LEU A 223 -0.80 -22.11 -3.81
CA LEU A 223 0.45 -21.45 -4.20
C LEU A 223 1.58 -22.46 -4.46
N LEU A 224 1.61 -23.57 -3.73
CA LEU A 224 2.53 -24.68 -3.96
C LEU A 224 2.19 -25.44 -5.24
N GLU A 225 0.93 -25.82 -5.41
CA GLU A 225 0.42 -26.53 -6.60
C GLU A 225 0.73 -25.77 -7.90
N THR A 226 0.51 -24.46 -7.89
CA THR A 226 0.75 -23.57 -9.05
C THR A 226 2.21 -23.12 -9.20
N ARG A 227 3.08 -23.54 -8.28
CA ARG A 227 4.47 -23.07 -8.10
C ARG A 227 4.62 -21.56 -7.91
N ALA A 228 3.53 -20.83 -7.65
CA ALA A 228 3.56 -19.40 -7.41
C ALA A 228 4.36 -19.05 -6.15
N LEU A 229 4.33 -19.91 -5.12
CA LEU A 229 5.10 -19.70 -3.88
C LEU A 229 6.63 -19.68 -4.11
N CYS A 230 7.09 -20.24 -5.22
CA CYS A 230 8.51 -20.35 -5.57
C CYS A 230 9.03 -19.20 -6.44
N LEU A 231 8.20 -18.19 -6.72
CA LEU A 231 8.55 -17.03 -7.55
C LEU A 231 9.13 -15.85 -6.75
N PRO A 232 8.66 -15.51 -5.54
CA PRO A 232 9.29 -14.49 -4.74
C PRO A 232 10.74 -14.84 -4.42
N THR A 233 11.64 -13.85 -4.43
CA THR A 233 12.99 -14.00 -3.91
C THR A 233 12.97 -14.28 -2.40
N MET A 234 12.03 -13.67 -1.69
CA MET A 234 11.79 -13.90 -0.28
C MET A 234 10.31 -13.70 0.06
N LEU A 235 9.83 -14.50 1.01
CA LEU A 235 8.49 -14.48 1.57
C LEU A 235 8.57 -14.24 3.09
N PHE A 236 7.92 -13.20 3.58
CA PHE A 236 7.56 -13.07 4.99
C PHE A 236 6.18 -13.68 5.18
N LEU A 237 6.09 -14.71 6.01
CA LEU A 237 4.86 -15.44 6.25
C LEU A 237 4.54 -15.43 7.72
N GLU A 238 3.44 -14.78 8.07
CA GLU A 238 2.85 -14.87 9.39
C GLU A 238 1.87 -16.05 9.43
N TRP A 239 1.88 -16.77 10.55
CA TRP A 239 1.03 -17.94 10.73
C TRP A 239 -0.08 -17.62 11.72
N HIS A 240 -1.33 -17.79 11.28
CA HIS A 240 -2.51 -17.55 12.10
C HIS A 240 -3.29 -18.86 12.41
N PRO A 241 -2.68 -19.83 13.13
CA PRO A 241 -3.30 -21.15 13.36
C PRO A 241 -4.60 -21.08 14.18
N HIS A 242 -4.82 -20.00 14.91
CA HIS A 242 -6.03 -19.78 15.70
C HIS A 242 -7.16 -19.11 14.91
N SER A 243 -6.85 -18.56 13.73
CA SER A 243 -7.81 -17.81 12.91
C SER A 243 -8.44 -18.66 11.81
N THR A 244 -7.98 -19.91 11.65
CA THR A 244 -8.51 -20.89 10.70
C THR A 244 -9.51 -21.86 11.32
N ALA A 245 -10.46 -22.36 10.52
CA ALA A 245 -11.40 -23.40 10.92
C ALA A 245 -10.85 -24.83 10.78
N LEU A 246 -9.63 -24.98 10.23
CA LEU A 246 -9.03 -26.28 9.99
C LEU A 246 -8.63 -26.99 11.31
N PRO A 247 -8.75 -28.33 11.37
CA PRO A 247 -8.19 -29.11 12.48
C PRO A 247 -6.68 -28.90 12.65
N SER A 248 -6.17 -29.00 13.88
CA SER A 248 -4.75 -28.79 14.18
C SER A 248 -3.81 -29.74 13.41
N SER A 249 -4.28 -30.94 13.06
CA SER A 249 -3.55 -31.91 12.22
C SER A 249 -3.32 -31.38 10.80
N GLU A 250 -4.34 -30.78 10.19
CA GLU A 250 -4.29 -30.19 8.85
C GLU A 250 -3.47 -28.92 8.83
N VAL A 251 -3.65 -28.05 9.84
CA VAL A 251 -2.79 -26.88 10.08
C VAL A 251 -1.32 -27.30 10.12
N GLY A 252 -1.01 -28.34 10.90
CA GLY A 252 0.35 -28.89 11.00
C GLY A 252 0.85 -29.49 9.68
N ALA A 253 -0.03 -30.13 8.90
CA ALA A 253 0.32 -30.70 7.60
C ALA A 253 0.68 -29.61 6.58
N VAL A 254 -0.15 -28.56 6.44
CA VAL A 254 0.12 -27.43 5.55
C VAL A 254 1.43 -26.74 5.94
N THR A 255 1.63 -26.44 7.23
CA THR A 255 2.88 -25.80 7.68
C THR A 255 4.12 -26.64 7.37
N ARG A 256 4.07 -27.97 7.56
CA ARG A 256 5.20 -28.86 7.21
C ARG A 256 5.45 -28.89 5.72
N LEU A 257 4.40 -29.03 4.91
CA LEU A 257 4.49 -29.07 3.44
C LEU A 257 5.08 -27.77 2.90
N THR A 258 4.59 -26.61 3.35
CA THR A 258 5.10 -25.30 2.96
C THR A 258 6.57 -25.13 3.31
N ARG A 259 6.98 -25.45 4.54
CA ARG A 259 8.39 -25.35 4.96
C ARG A 259 9.29 -26.29 4.17
N SER A 260 8.84 -27.53 3.93
CA SER A 260 9.60 -28.50 3.14
C SER A 260 9.79 -28.05 1.70
N ALA A 261 8.76 -27.45 1.09
CA ALA A 261 8.83 -26.96 -0.28
C ALA A 261 9.75 -25.74 -0.41
N LEU A 262 9.63 -24.75 0.48
CA LEU A 262 10.49 -23.57 0.50
C LEU A 262 11.96 -23.89 0.84
N GLY A 263 12.21 -24.98 1.55
CA GLY A 263 13.57 -25.48 1.82
C GLY A 263 14.14 -26.38 0.72
N SER A 264 13.38 -26.67 -0.35
CA SER A 264 13.81 -27.56 -1.42
C SER A 264 14.67 -26.86 -2.46
N ALA A 265 15.57 -27.61 -3.12
CA ALA A 265 16.43 -27.07 -4.17
C ALA A 265 15.67 -26.51 -5.40
N THR A 266 14.40 -26.90 -5.58
CA THR A 266 13.56 -26.49 -6.71
C THR A 266 12.74 -25.22 -6.43
N CYS A 267 12.79 -24.70 -5.20
CA CYS A 267 12.07 -23.50 -4.79
C CYS A 267 13.07 -22.45 -4.26
N PRO A 268 13.44 -21.43 -5.05
CA PRO A 268 14.46 -20.46 -4.65
C PRO A 268 13.98 -19.46 -3.57
N THR A 269 12.68 -19.44 -3.27
CA THR A 269 12.09 -18.52 -2.29
C THR A 269 12.62 -18.75 -0.89
N ARG A 270 13.21 -17.71 -0.29
CA ARG A 270 13.63 -17.75 1.11
C ARG A 270 12.48 -17.39 2.04
N LEU A 271 12.26 -18.18 3.08
CA LEU A 271 11.26 -17.90 4.10
C LEU A 271 11.86 -17.04 5.22
N SER A 272 11.20 -15.94 5.54
CA SER A 272 11.45 -15.14 6.73
C SER A 272 10.26 -15.26 7.68
N LYS A 273 10.55 -15.36 8.98
CA LYS A 273 9.55 -15.37 10.07
C LYS A 273 9.31 -13.98 10.64
N LEU A 274 9.68 -12.93 9.90
CA LEU A 274 9.52 -11.58 10.37
C LEU A 274 8.03 -11.24 10.48
N ASP A 275 7.66 -10.75 11.65
CA ASP A 275 6.40 -10.13 11.96
C ASP A 275 6.73 -8.75 12.56
N ASP A 276 6.44 -7.68 11.82
CA ASP A 276 6.84 -6.31 12.16
C ASP A 276 5.63 -5.39 12.30
N GLU A 277 4.89 -5.59 13.38
CA GLU A 277 3.76 -4.74 13.78
C GLU A 277 4.19 -3.42 14.46
N SER A 278 5.45 -3.01 14.32
CA SER A 278 5.84 -1.67 14.78
C SER A 278 5.15 -0.57 13.97
N PHE A 279 4.88 0.57 14.61
CA PHE A 279 4.26 1.75 13.99
C PHE A 279 2.85 1.52 13.42
N MET A 280 2.02 0.70 14.07
CA MET A 280 0.63 0.42 13.63
C MET A 280 -0.20 1.69 13.37
N HIS A 281 0.05 2.76 14.13
CA HIS A 281 -0.63 4.07 13.97
C HIS A 281 -0.01 4.97 12.88
N GLY A 282 1.02 4.50 12.18
CA GLY A 282 1.79 5.23 11.18
C GLY A 282 2.84 6.18 11.76
N ALA A 283 3.72 6.70 10.90
CA ALA A 283 4.84 7.55 11.29
C ALA A 283 4.64 9.05 10.99
N GLY A 284 3.42 9.54 11.24
CA GLY A 284 3.09 10.96 11.04
C GLY A 284 2.74 11.31 9.58
N PRO A 285 2.99 12.57 9.15
CA PRO A 285 2.40 13.14 7.95
C PRO A 285 2.87 12.45 6.66
N TRP A 286 2.06 12.62 5.63
CA TRP A 286 2.34 12.17 4.26
C TRP A 286 3.52 12.91 3.62
N PRO A 287 4.19 12.31 2.62
CA PRO A 287 5.18 13.03 1.83
C PRO A 287 4.51 14.22 1.13
N ALA A 288 5.07 15.41 1.36
CA ALA A 288 4.57 16.67 0.81
C ALA A 288 5.30 17.08 -0.48
N GLN A 289 6.36 16.36 -0.84
CA GLN A 289 7.23 16.67 -1.96
C GLN A 289 7.46 15.43 -2.80
N ARG A 290 7.81 15.65 -4.07
CA ARG A 290 8.29 14.58 -4.94
C ARG A 290 9.64 14.08 -4.43
N ILE A 291 9.75 12.78 -4.24
CA ILE A 291 10.98 12.10 -3.81
C ILE A 291 11.65 11.46 -5.02
N CYS A 292 10.86 10.78 -5.87
CA CYS A 292 11.37 10.14 -7.08
C CYS A 292 11.13 10.99 -8.33
N GLY A 293 12.17 11.16 -9.14
CA GLY A 293 12.08 11.79 -10.46
C GLY A 293 11.28 10.94 -11.46
N LYS A 294 10.76 11.57 -12.53
CA LYS A 294 10.19 10.80 -13.66
C LYS A 294 11.35 10.07 -14.36
N GLY A 295 11.45 8.76 -14.17
CA GLY A 295 12.37 7.91 -14.93
C GLY A 295 13.66 7.50 -14.22
N GLY A 296 13.64 7.27 -12.90
CA GLY A 296 14.70 6.51 -12.23
C GLY A 296 16.10 7.11 -12.41
N THR A 297 16.30 8.29 -11.84
CA THR A 297 17.65 8.73 -11.47
C THR A 297 17.49 9.58 -10.23
N LEU A 298 18.26 9.24 -9.18
CA LEU A 298 18.41 10.04 -7.98
C LEU A 298 18.69 11.48 -8.40
N ALA A 299 17.74 12.38 -8.18
CA ALA A 299 18.08 13.79 -8.12
C ALA A 299 18.99 13.92 -6.91
N GLN A 300 20.29 14.11 -7.17
CA GLN A 300 21.21 14.59 -6.16
C GLN A 300 20.54 15.77 -5.48
N VAL A 301 20.53 15.73 -4.15
CA VAL A 301 20.22 16.88 -3.30
C VAL A 301 21.30 17.92 -3.61
N SER A 302 21.11 18.71 -4.65
CA SER A 302 21.84 19.95 -4.85
C SER A 302 20.96 21.08 -4.34
N SER A 303 21.54 21.79 -3.38
CA SER A 303 21.04 22.98 -2.76
C SER A 303 20.92 24.11 -3.79
N ASP A 304 19.83 24.15 -4.57
CA ASP A 304 19.47 25.35 -5.30
C ASP A 304 17.95 25.56 -5.34
N LYS A 305 17.54 26.64 -4.66
CA LYS A 305 16.17 27.14 -4.53
C LYS A 305 15.63 27.61 -5.88
N PRO A 306 14.34 27.37 -6.14
CA PRO A 306 13.48 28.36 -6.77
C PRO A 306 12.47 28.92 -5.78
N ALA A 307 12.27 30.23 -5.86
CA ALA A 307 11.42 31.02 -4.98
C ALA A 307 9.92 30.76 -5.24
N ALA A 308 9.26 30.07 -4.31
CA ALA A 308 7.81 30.11 -4.14
C ALA A 308 7.45 29.94 -2.64
N ASP A 309 6.86 31.00 -2.09
CA ASP A 309 6.29 31.20 -0.74
C ASP A 309 7.01 30.57 0.48
N ASP A 310 8.12 31.20 0.88
CA ASP A 310 8.97 30.94 2.06
C ASP A 310 8.24 31.12 3.43
N SER A 311 7.01 31.66 3.46
CA SER A 311 6.28 31.86 4.73
C SER A 311 5.62 30.58 5.25
N THR A 312 5.13 29.73 4.34
CA THR A 312 4.40 28.51 4.68
C THR A 312 5.33 27.37 5.15
N ARG A 313 6.59 27.33 4.66
CA ARG A 313 7.62 26.37 5.12
C ARG A 313 8.09 26.64 6.55
N ARG A 314 8.38 27.90 6.89
CA ARG A 314 8.93 28.26 8.22
C ARG A 314 7.92 28.08 9.37
N ALA A 315 6.63 28.30 9.12
CA ALA A 315 5.57 28.06 10.11
C ALA A 315 5.44 26.58 10.53
N PHE A 316 5.86 25.67 9.66
CA PHE A 316 5.67 24.22 9.81
C PHE A 316 6.85 23.53 10.52
N GLU A 317 8.03 24.13 10.45
CA GLU A 317 9.21 23.73 11.22
C GLU A 317 9.09 24.08 12.72
N GLN A 318 8.12 24.95 13.09
CA GLN A 318 7.85 25.38 14.47
C GLN A 318 6.59 24.76 15.08
N ARG A 319 6.17 23.58 14.61
CA ARG A 319 5.05 22.85 15.23
C ARG A 319 5.43 22.41 16.63
N GLN A 320 4.60 22.80 17.59
CA GLN A 320 4.76 22.39 18.98
C GLN A 320 3.51 21.64 19.43
N LEU A 321 3.72 20.56 20.18
CA LEU A 321 2.63 19.82 20.81
C LEU A 321 1.99 20.69 21.90
N GLY A 322 0.66 20.67 21.96
CA GLY A 322 -0.12 21.48 22.87
C GLY A 322 -0.85 22.65 22.21
N PHE A 323 -1.53 23.45 23.02
CA PHE A 323 -2.36 24.58 22.60
C PHE A 323 -2.09 25.85 23.43
N CYS A 324 -2.46 27.02 22.89
CA CYS A 324 -2.23 28.31 23.54
C CYS A 324 -3.17 28.54 24.73
N ALA A 325 -4.48 28.33 24.54
CA ALA A 325 -5.48 28.38 25.60
C ALA A 325 -6.72 27.54 25.22
N GLU A 326 -7.52 27.15 26.20
CA GLU A 326 -8.67 26.29 25.99
C GLU A 326 -9.67 26.93 25.02
N THR A 327 -10.14 26.14 24.06
CA THR A 327 -11.20 26.57 23.17
C THR A 327 -12.50 26.71 23.95
N LEU A 328 -13.08 27.91 23.95
CA LEU A 328 -14.39 28.14 24.54
C LEU A 328 -15.47 27.44 23.70
N TYR A 329 -16.24 26.54 24.30
CA TYR A 329 -17.38 25.88 23.68
C TYR A 329 -18.71 26.50 24.17
N PRO A 330 -19.65 26.86 23.27
CA PRO A 330 -19.58 26.75 21.81
C PRO A 330 -18.53 27.70 21.19
N PRO A 331 -17.89 27.32 20.06
CA PRO A 331 -16.83 28.11 19.45
C PRO A 331 -17.35 29.50 19.08
N ARG A 332 -16.74 30.52 19.67
CA ARG A 332 -16.98 31.92 19.32
C ARG A 332 -15.87 32.36 18.38
N GLU A 333 -16.22 32.79 17.17
CA GLU A 333 -15.24 33.19 16.15
C GLU A 333 -14.30 34.30 16.65
N GLY A 334 -14.74 35.08 17.64
CA GLY A 334 -13.99 36.22 18.18
C GLY A 334 -14.02 37.40 17.21
N ASP A 335 -13.57 38.58 17.67
CA ASP A 335 -13.36 39.71 16.79
C ASP A 335 -11.98 39.58 16.13
N CYS A 336 -11.94 39.15 14.87
CA CYS A 336 -10.68 38.96 14.14
C CYS A 336 -9.90 40.25 13.83
N LEU A 337 -10.47 41.43 14.09
CA LEU A 337 -9.81 42.72 13.92
C LEU A 337 -9.17 43.22 15.22
N ARG A 338 -9.79 42.96 16.38
CA ARG A 338 -9.39 43.54 17.67
C ARG A 338 -9.22 42.53 18.81
N GLY A 339 -9.73 41.32 18.65
CA GLY A 339 -9.72 40.26 19.64
C GLY A 339 -8.34 39.66 19.89
N LEU A 340 -8.20 39.05 21.07
CA LEU A 340 -6.98 38.33 21.47
C LEU A 340 -6.98 36.88 21.00
N SER A 341 -8.16 36.30 20.88
CA SER A 341 -8.35 34.92 20.47
C SER A 341 -9.78 34.68 20.00
N GLY A 342 -9.99 33.56 19.32
CA GLY A 342 -11.29 33.07 18.93
C GLY A 342 -11.18 31.65 18.37
N ALA A 343 -12.32 31.06 18.02
CA ALA A 343 -12.38 29.71 17.48
C ALA A 343 -13.37 29.65 16.32
N TRP A 344 -12.91 29.11 15.19
CA TRP A 344 -13.78 28.89 14.04
C TRP A 344 -14.42 27.52 14.13
N ASN A 345 -15.71 27.45 13.83
CA ASN A 345 -16.41 26.18 13.68
C ASN A 345 -15.87 25.46 12.42
N PRO A 346 -15.18 24.30 12.56
CA PRO A 346 -14.52 23.67 11.42
C PRO A 346 -15.50 23.15 10.37
N ARG A 347 -16.71 22.74 10.76
CA ARG A 347 -17.75 22.32 9.81
C ARG A 347 -18.31 23.50 9.02
N ARG A 348 -18.54 24.64 9.68
CA ARG A 348 -19.05 25.86 9.02
C ARG A 348 -18.06 26.42 8.00
N HIS A 349 -16.77 26.34 8.30
CA HIS A 349 -15.70 26.93 7.50
C HIS A 349 -14.91 25.91 6.67
N ASN A 350 -15.36 24.65 6.63
CA ASN A 350 -14.72 23.54 5.92
C ASN A 350 -13.23 23.38 6.27
N LEU A 351 -12.89 23.49 7.56
CA LEU A 351 -11.53 23.36 8.07
C LEU A 351 -11.30 21.91 8.48
N THR A 352 -10.57 21.17 7.66
CA THR A 352 -10.34 19.72 7.89
C THR A 352 -8.95 19.43 8.42
N SER A 353 -8.09 20.45 8.47
CA SER A 353 -6.69 20.32 8.83
C SER A 353 -6.15 21.56 9.53
N LEU A 354 -5.01 21.38 10.23
CA LEU A 354 -4.19 22.47 10.74
C LEU A 354 -3.82 23.48 9.63
N TYR A 355 -3.66 23.00 8.39
CA TYR A 355 -3.36 23.87 7.25
C TYR A 355 -4.53 24.76 6.88
N ASP A 356 -5.74 24.21 6.85
CA ASP A 356 -6.97 24.99 6.59
C ASP A 356 -7.15 26.03 7.69
N CYS A 357 -6.93 25.63 8.95
CA CYS A 357 -6.96 26.50 10.11
C CYS A 357 -5.95 27.67 10.00
N ALA A 358 -4.70 27.38 9.65
CA ALA A 358 -3.67 28.40 9.42
C ALA A 358 -3.91 29.24 8.18
N GLY A 359 -4.50 28.67 7.14
CA GLY A 359 -4.93 29.37 5.94
C GLY A 359 -6.03 30.38 6.26
N MET A 360 -6.98 29.99 7.11
CA MET A 360 -8.04 30.87 7.58
C MET A 360 -7.50 32.01 8.43
N CYS A 361 -6.55 31.74 9.33
CA CYS A 361 -5.80 32.75 10.08
C CYS A 361 -5.14 33.79 9.14
N ARG A 362 -4.39 33.34 8.13
CA ARG A 362 -3.72 34.24 7.18
C ARG A 362 -4.67 35.08 6.34
N LYS A 363 -5.74 34.46 5.85
CA LYS A 363 -6.61 35.06 4.84
C LYS A 363 -7.74 35.90 5.44
N ARG A 364 -8.19 35.57 6.65
CA ARG A 364 -9.45 36.10 7.21
C ARG A 364 -9.29 36.74 8.58
N CYS A 365 -8.13 36.67 9.23
CA CYS A 365 -7.96 37.17 10.59
C CYS A 365 -6.65 37.97 10.76
N PRO A 366 -6.67 39.30 10.52
CA PRO A 366 -5.47 40.15 10.59
C PRO A 366 -4.78 40.17 11.98
N ALA A 367 -5.53 39.89 13.04
CA ALA A 367 -5.02 39.80 14.41
C ALA A 367 -4.43 38.42 14.76
N CYS A 368 -4.61 37.40 13.92
CA CYS A 368 -4.14 36.05 14.21
C CYS A 368 -2.64 35.88 13.92
N ASN A 369 -1.88 35.42 14.92
CA ASN A 369 -0.47 35.07 14.77
C ASN A 369 -0.18 33.59 15.05
N TYR A 370 -1.07 32.89 15.76
CA TYR A 370 -0.96 31.48 16.10
C TYR A 370 -2.27 30.76 15.86
N VAL A 371 -2.20 29.47 15.55
CA VAL A 371 -3.37 28.58 15.59
C VAL A 371 -3.06 27.32 16.37
N SER A 372 -4.03 26.86 17.14
CA SER A 372 -4.04 25.54 17.78
C SER A 372 -5.14 24.70 17.14
N PHE A 373 -4.78 23.50 16.68
CA PHE A 373 -5.69 22.62 15.95
C PHE A 373 -5.72 21.22 16.55
N ARG A 374 -6.92 20.65 16.61
CA ARG A 374 -7.21 19.23 16.87
C ARG A 374 -8.35 18.82 15.93
N SER A 375 -8.53 17.53 15.64
CA SER A 375 -9.38 16.98 14.56
C SER A 375 -10.76 17.62 14.30
N ASN A 376 -11.36 18.35 15.24
CA ASN A 376 -12.60 19.13 15.05
C ASN A 376 -12.58 20.49 15.78
N ASP A 377 -11.39 21.06 16.01
CA ASP A 377 -11.20 22.31 16.72
C ASP A 377 -10.10 23.14 16.05
N CYS A 378 -10.41 24.41 15.78
CA CYS A 378 -9.51 25.36 15.17
C CYS A 378 -9.62 26.70 15.90
N SER A 379 -8.66 26.93 16.80
CA SER A 379 -8.56 28.15 17.59
C SER A 379 -7.41 29.01 17.11
N TRP A 380 -7.63 30.31 17.08
CA TRP A 380 -6.66 31.31 16.67
C TRP A 380 -6.33 32.23 17.84
N PHE A 381 -5.08 32.68 17.87
CA PHE A 381 -4.57 33.54 18.94
C PHE A 381 -3.69 34.63 18.35
N ARG A 382 -3.80 35.83 18.92
CA ARG A 382 -2.86 36.91 18.64
C ARG A 382 -1.53 36.64 19.33
N ASP A 383 -1.56 36.13 20.55
CA ASP A 383 -0.39 35.85 21.38
C ASP A 383 -0.52 34.46 22.01
N CYS A 384 0.60 33.76 22.19
CA CYS A 384 0.63 32.40 22.72
C CYS A 384 1.73 32.27 23.78
N SER A 385 1.35 31.93 25.01
CA SER A 385 2.32 31.76 26.10
C SER A 385 2.99 30.38 26.00
N LEU A 386 4.31 30.35 26.18
CA LEU A 386 5.09 29.11 26.28
C LEU A 386 5.45 28.84 27.75
N PRO A 387 5.50 27.57 28.20
CA PRO A 387 5.26 26.35 27.43
C PRO A 387 3.77 26.13 27.11
N LEU A 388 3.48 25.45 26.00
CA LEU A 388 2.11 25.16 25.58
C LEU A 388 1.39 24.23 26.55
N GLN A 389 0.08 24.43 26.67
CA GLN A 389 -0.78 23.55 27.47
C GLN A 389 -0.91 22.19 26.77
N GLN A 390 -0.71 21.11 27.53
CA GLN A 390 -0.65 19.74 27.00
C GLN A 390 -1.94 18.94 27.20
N LYS A 391 -2.89 19.45 28.00
CA LYS A 391 -4.17 18.80 28.33
C LYS A 391 -5.32 19.75 28.01
N PRO A 392 -6.30 19.35 27.18
CA PRO A 392 -6.44 18.05 26.50
C PRO A 392 -5.34 17.76 25.46
N SER A 393 -4.99 16.47 25.29
CA SER A 393 -3.97 16.02 24.35
C SER A 393 -4.47 16.02 22.89
N GLY A 394 -3.53 15.97 21.94
CA GLY A 394 -3.83 15.92 20.50
C GLY A 394 -3.98 17.27 19.82
N TYR A 395 -3.72 18.38 20.53
CA TYR A 395 -3.57 19.68 19.91
C TYR A 395 -2.15 19.89 19.38
N VAL A 396 -2.06 20.57 18.24
CA VAL A 396 -0.81 21.06 17.67
C VAL A 396 -0.95 22.55 17.43
N THR A 397 0.06 23.31 17.86
CA THR A 397 0.13 24.75 17.65
C THR A 397 1.23 25.12 16.68
N ILE A 398 0.94 26.10 15.81
CA ILE A 398 1.93 26.74 14.95
C ILE A 398 1.82 28.25 15.02
N ALA A 399 2.97 28.92 14.88
CA ALA A 399 3.03 30.32 14.55
C ALA A 399 2.74 30.49 13.05
N VAL A 400 1.75 31.32 12.72
CA VAL A 400 1.27 31.55 11.36
C VAL A 400 1.93 32.78 10.74
N ASN A 401 2.19 33.82 11.54
CA ASN A 401 2.76 35.09 11.08
C ASN A 401 4.05 35.41 11.84
N SER A 402 5.15 34.70 11.54
CA SER A 402 6.45 34.84 12.22
C SER A 402 7.19 36.17 11.96
N ARG A 403 6.74 37.00 11.00
CA ARG A 403 7.39 38.29 10.68
C ARG A 403 7.06 39.43 11.65
N ARG A 404 6.11 39.27 12.58
CA ARG A 404 5.81 40.29 13.61
C ARG A 404 6.53 40.08 14.94
N MET A 405 7.33 39.02 15.09
CA MET A 405 8.02 38.69 16.35
C MET A 405 9.36 39.40 16.58
N ARG A 406 9.79 40.31 15.69
CA ARG A 406 10.94 41.19 15.97
C ARG A 406 10.45 42.59 16.34
N ALA A 407 9.93 42.72 17.55
CA ALA A 407 9.99 43.91 18.40
C ALA A 407 8.95 43.77 19.52
N ARG A 408 9.37 43.20 20.64
CA ARG A 408 9.16 43.73 21.99
C ARG A 408 10.05 43.00 22.97
#